data_AF-A0A7X9BBM0-F1
#
_entry.id   AF-A0A7X9BBM0-F1
#
_cell.length_a   1.000
_cell.length_b   1.000
_cell.length_c   1.000
_cell.angle_alpha   90.00
_cell.angle_beta   90.00
_cell.angle_gamma   90.00
#
_symmetry.space_group_name_H-M   'P 1'
#
loop_
_entity.id
_entity.type
_entity.pdbx_description
1 polymer ?
#
loop_
_entity_poly.entity_id
_entity_poly.type
_entity_poly.pdbx_seq_one_letter_code
_entity_poly.pdbx_strand_id
1 'polypeptide(L)'
;MKKTDELSKKQRRTLLVLFLTVLVTVSFSAIAYSYLQGNVYYEGNNKIRVKSKGVDVLQMHASEDVFLEINHSNFSKDSGSNVSGTTKMNLYLDTTKDRVKYCYKTIVALPNEQVFAYSVVGKPELLLDVEYASDGINYTKVINQKDITTLTGQLPVVFNNIDKYTLSTTKGKAVNQRWKATLTFVWYDNINQYINNNKTYRMELKTEVVDC
;
A
#
# COMPACT_ATOMS: atom_id res chain seq x y z
N MET A 1 61.23 -23.97 19.74
CA MET A 1 60.19 -23.17 19.07
C MET A 1 58.95 -24.03 18.88
N LYS A 2 57.84 -23.58 19.49
CA LYS A 2 56.41 -23.98 19.43
C LYS A 2 56.01 -25.40 18.97
N LYS A 3 55.38 -26.14 19.91
CA LYS A 3 54.51 -27.30 19.66
C LYS A 3 53.28 -26.87 18.86
N THR A 4 52.99 -27.58 17.78
CA THR A 4 51.74 -27.46 17.02
C THR A 4 50.72 -28.38 17.67
N ASP A 5 49.78 -27.84 18.44
CA ASP A 5 48.70 -28.63 19.05
C ASP A 5 47.74 -29.14 17.96
N GLU A 6 47.79 -30.44 17.67
CA GLU A 6 46.72 -31.09 16.90
C GLU A 6 45.44 -31.11 17.75
N LEU A 7 44.43 -30.32 17.38
CA LEU A 7 43.12 -30.38 18.02
C LEU A 7 42.61 -31.83 18.01
N SER A 8 42.32 -32.36 19.20
CA SER A 8 41.77 -33.71 19.37
C SER A 8 40.46 -33.87 18.58
N LYS A 9 40.14 -35.10 18.15
CA LYS A 9 38.91 -35.41 17.38
C LYS A 9 37.63 -34.89 18.06
N LYS A 10 37.63 -34.82 19.40
CA LYS A 10 36.55 -34.25 20.21
C LYS A 10 36.50 -32.73 20.11
N GLN A 11 37.63 -32.04 20.20
CA GLN A 11 37.72 -30.58 20.00
C GLN A 11 37.39 -30.17 18.57
N ARG A 12 37.79 -30.95 17.55
CA ARG A 12 37.37 -30.71 16.15
C ARG A 12 35.87 -30.85 15.98
N ARG A 13 35.24 -31.86 16.59
CA ARG A 13 33.76 -32.00 16.58
C ARG A 13 33.08 -30.83 17.29
N THR A 14 33.59 -30.40 18.44
CA THR A 14 33.04 -29.24 19.16
C THR A 14 33.18 -27.95 18.35
N LEU A 15 34.33 -27.72 17.71
CA LEU A 15 34.56 -26.54 16.86
C LEU A 15 33.65 -26.54 15.63
N LEU A 16 33.43 -27.71 15.03
CA LEU A 16 32.59 -27.88 13.85
C LEU A 16 31.09 -27.69 14.18
N VAL A 17 30.64 -28.17 15.33
CA VAL A 17 29.30 -27.88 15.85
C VAL A 17 29.14 -26.39 16.14
N LEU A 18 30.12 -25.74 16.78
CA LEU A 18 30.07 -24.31 17.06
C LEU A 18 29.98 -23.49 15.76
N PHE A 19 30.79 -23.84 14.77
CA PHE A 19 30.80 -23.19 13.45
C PHE A 19 29.46 -23.35 12.73
N LEU A 20 28.89 -24.56 12.71
CA LEU A 20 27.56 -24.81 12.15
C LEU A 20 26.46 -24.03 12.89
N THR A 21 26.56 -23.92 14.21
CA THR A 21 25.58 -23.18 15.02
C THR A 21 25.61 -21.69 14.69
N VAL A 22 26.81 -21.10 14.57
CA VAL A 22 26.97 -19.69 14.16
C VAL A 22 26.43 -19.49 12.74
N LEU A 23 26.72 -20.39 11.80
CA LEU A 23 26.30 -20.28 10.41
C LEU A 23 24.77 -20.39 10.26
N VAL A 24 24.12 -21.28 11.02
CA VAL A 24 22.66 -21.38 11.11
C VAL A 24 22.07 -20.10 11.71
N THR A 25 22.68 -19.53 12.75
CA THR A 25 22.18 -18.31 13.41
C THR A 25 22.28 -17.08 12.49
N VAL A 26 23.37 -16.94 11.73
CA VAL A 26 23.54 -15.87 10.73
C VAL A 26 22.57 -16.04 9.56
N SER A 27 22.30 -17.27 9.13
CA SER A 27 21.35 -17.56 8.05
C SER A 27 19.90 -17.28 8.49
N PHE A 28 19.52 -17.66 9.71
CA PHE A 28 18.20 -17.35 10.27
C PHE A 28 18.00 -15.86 10.53
N SER A 29 19.03 -15.13 10.95
CA SER A 29 18.92 -13.67 11.13
C SER A 29 18.81 -12.94 9.79
N ALA A 30 19.48 -13.38 8.73
CA ALA A 30 19.31 -12.80 7.39
C ALA A 30 17.92 -13.06 6.80
N ILE A 31 17.37 -14.28 6.99
CA ILE A 31 16.00 -14.62 6.57
C ILE A 31 14.96 -13.90 7.44
N ALA A 32 15.17 -13.81 8.75
CA ALA A 32 14.29 -13.03 9.62
C ALA A 32 14.36 -11.54 9.28
N TYR A 33 15.53 -11.01 8.96
CA TYR A 33 15.69 -9.60 8.56
C TYR A 33 15.05 -9.31 7.21
N SER A 34 15.10 -10.23 6.23
CA SER A 34 14.37 -10.07 4.96
C SER A 34 12.87 -10.29 5.11
N TYR A 35 12.43 -11.17 6.01
CA TYR A 35 11.01 -11.38 6.33
C TYR A 35 10.41 -10.24 7.18
N LEU A 36 11.24 -9.60 8.01
CA LEU A 36 10.87 -8.42 8.80
C LEU A 36 10.93 -7.16 7.95
N GLN A 37 11.96 -6.92 7.13
CA GLN A 37 11.96 -5.78 6.20
C GLN A 37 10.93 -5.93 5.07
N GLY A 38 10.57 -7.15 4.67
CA GLY A 38 9.48 -7.41 3.73
C GLY A 38 8.07 -7.16 4.30
N ASN A 39 7.95 -6.94 5.62
CA ASN A 39 6.66 -6.74 6.31
C ASN A 39 6.64 -5.56 7.30
N VAL A 40 7.63 -4.66 7.28
CA VAL A 40 7.51 -3.37 7.97
C VAL A 40 6.92 -2.37 7.00
N TYR A 41 5.62 -2.53 6.78
CA TYR A 41 4.76 -1.39 6.57
C TYR A 41 4.16 -1.07 7.97
N TYR A 42 4.65 0.00 8.59
CA TYR A 42 3.94 0.80 9.60
C TYR A 42 2.42 0.89 9.36
N GLU A 43 1.66 -0.02 9.98
CA GLU A 43 0.23 0.15 10.19
C GLU A 43 -0.04 1.43 11.02
N GLY A 44 -0.24 2.55 10.33
CA GLY A 44 -0.83 3.77 10.88
C GLY A 44 -2.24 3.46 11.38
N ASN A 45 -2.36 3.11 12.66
CA ASN A 45 -3.63 2.80 13.32
C ASN A 45 -4.51 4.06 13.45
N ASN A 46 -5.31 4.39 12.44
CA ASN A 46 -6.55 5.14 12.66
C ASN A 46 -7.69 4.17 13.04
N LYS A 47 -7.57 3.53 14.22
CA LYS A 47 -8.64 2.72 14.82
C LYS A 47 -9.73 3.63 15.38
N ILE A 48 -10.70 4.03 14.56
CA ILE A 48 -11.95 4.60 15.06
C ILE A 48 -12.76 3.45 15.69
N ARG A 49 -12.64 3.26 17.02
CA ARG A 49 -13.53 2.36 17.78
C ARG A 49 -14.76 3.13 18.24
N VAL A 50 -15.87 2.99 17.51
CA VAL A 50 -17.18 3.46 17.99
C VAL A 50 -17.74 2.42 18.96
N LYS A 51 -17.80 2.72 20.25
CA LYS A 51 -18.50 1.90 21.25
C LYS A 51 -19.91 2.48 21.49
N SER A 52 -20.95 1.77 21.08
CA SER A 52 -22.31 1.99 21.59
C SER A 52 -22.94 0.66 22.01
N LYS A 53 -23.84 0.69 23.01
CA LYS A 53 -24.47 -0.50 23.63
C LYS A 53 -25.33 -1.23 22.58
N GLY A 54 -24.91 -2.45 22.23
CA GLY A 54 -25.38 -3.23 21.07
C GLY A 54 -24.29 -3.26 20.02
N VAL A 55 -23.40 -4.26 20.05
CA VAL A 55 -22.11 -4.23 19.34
C VAL A 55 -22.34 -4.36 17.83
N ASP A 56 -22.36 -3.23 17.13
CA ASP A 56 -22.08 -3.14 15.71
C ASP A 56 -20.59 -2.85 15.56
N VAL A 57 -19.89 -3.64 14.75
CA VAL A 57 -18.46 -3.49 14.53
C VAL A 57 -18.24 -3.13 13.07
N LEU A 58 -18.36 -1.84 12.74
CA LEU A 58 -17.80 -1.31 11.51
C LEU A 58 -16.29 -1.15 11.71
N GLN A 59 -15.50 -1.92 10.97
CA GLN A 59 -14.05 -1.77 10.92
C GLN A 59 -13.66 -1.26 9.54
N MET A 60 -13.00 -0.11 9.53
CA MET A 60 -12.41 0.47 8.34
C MET A 60 -10.90 0.40 8.53
N HIS A 61 -10.23 -0.33 7.65
CA HIS A 61 -8.79 -0.50 7.70
C HIS A 61 -8.20 -0.09 6.35
N ALA A 62 -7.56 1.07 6.31
CA ALA A 62 -6.69 1.46 5.20
C ALA A 62 -5.28 0.91 5.46
N SER A 63 -4.62 0.40 4.42
CA SER A 63 -3.18 0.18 4.44
C SER A 63 -2.46 1.51 4.42
N GLU A 64 -1.13 1.49 4.48
CA GLU A 64 -0.32 2.69 4.32
C GLU A 64 -0.62 3.48 3.05
N ASP A 65 -0.30 4.77 3.13
CA ASP A 65 -0.31 5.69 2.00
C ASP A 65 0.66 5.23 0.91
N VAL A 66 0.40 5.65 -0.32
CA VAL A 66 1.38 5.48 -1.40
C VAL A 66 2.38 6.63 -1.33
N PHE A 67 3.66 6.28 -1.23
CA PHE A 67 4.79 7.17 -1.43
C PHE A 67 5.56 6.76 -2.69
N LEU A 68 5.60 7.65 -3.68
CA LEU A 68 6.45 7.50 -4.85
C LEU A 68 7.58 8.52 -4.79
N GLU A 69 8.80 8.04 -4.66
CA GLU A 69 10.00 8.86 -4.80
C GLU A 69 10.63 8.61 -6.16
N ILE A 70 10.77 9.67 -6.95
CA ILE A 70 11.40 9.62 -8.26
C ILE A 70 12.75 10.31 -8.19
N ASN A 71 13.80 9.57 -8.48
CA ASN A 71 15.19 10.01 -8.42
C ASN A 71 15.87 9.92 -9.79
N HIS A 72 17.11 10.38 -9.87
CA HIS A 72 17.86 10.51 -11.12
C HIS A 72 17.97 9.18 -11.90
N SER A 73 18.04 8.05 -11.20
CA SER A 73 18.15 6.72 -11.83
C SER A 73 16.88 6.32 -12.58
N ASN A 74 15.71 6.84 -12.17
CA ASN A 74 14.42 6.56 -12.82
C ASN A 74 14.30 7.19 -14.22
N PHE A 75 15.21 8.09 -14.61
CA PHE A 75 15.19 8.78 -15.90
C PHE A 75 16.32 8.35 -16.85
N SER A 76 17.15 7.41 -16.43
CA SER A 76 18.29 6.96 -17.23
C SER A 76 17.80 6.27 -18.51
N LYS A 77 18.45 6.58 -19.64
CA LYS A 77 18.04 6.08 -20.97
C LYS A 77 18.01 4.54 -21.05
N ASP A 78 18.87 3.88 -20.28
CA ASP A 78 19.06 2.42 -20.31
C ASP A 78 18.52 1.69 -19.06
N SER A 79 18.07 2.41 -18.03
CA SER A 79 17.55 1.81 -16.78
C SER A 79 16.33 2.51 -16.18
N GLY A 80 15.79 3.54 -16.84
CA GLY A 80 14.54 4.17 -16.49
C GLY A 80 13.38 3.20 -16.66
N SER A 81 12.38 3.31 -15.78
CA SER A 81 11.21 2.44 -15.78
C SER A 81 10.05 3.11 -15.05
N ASN A 82 8.84 2.64 -15.35
CA ASN A 82 7.65 3.05 -14.60
C ASN A 82 7.83 2.65 -13.14
N VAL A 83 7.51 3.57 -12.24
CA VAL A 83 7.50 3.31 -10.80
C VAL A 83 6.05 3.29 -10.35
N SER A 84 5.62 2.26 -9.65
CA SER A 84 4.25 2.17 -9.17
C SER A 84 4.19 1.84 -7.68
N GLY A 85 3.16 2.36 -7.03
CA GLY A 85 2.84 2.11 -5.64
C GLY A 85 1.34 1.85 -5.49
N THR A 86 0.98 0.97 -4.57
CA THR A 86 -0.41 0.54 -4.37
C THR A 86 -0.80 0.69 -2.90
N THR A 87 -1.99 1.25 -2.66
CA THR A 87 -2.64 1.25 -1.35
C THR A 87 -3.99 0.54 -1.45
N LYS A 88 -4.43 -0.06 -0.34
CA LYS A 88 -5.66 -0.84 -0.23
C LYS A 88 -6.45 -0.37 0.97
N MET A 89 -7.76 -0.52 0.91
CA MET A 89 -8.65 -0.20 2.01
C MET A 89 -9.74 -1.25 2.10
N ASN A 90 -9.90 -1.83 3.28
CA ASN A 90 -10.86 -2.86 3.57
C ASN A 90 -11.93 -2.28 4.50
N LEU A 91 -13.20 -2.44 4.12
CA LEU A 91 -14.35 -2.11 4.93
C LEU A 91 -15.05 -3.41 5.33
N TYR A 92 -15.05 -3.68 6.63
CA TYR A 92 -15.67 -4.87 7.21
C TYR A 92 -16.83 -4.45 8.12
N LEU A 93 -17.97 -5.09 7.94
CA LEU A 93 -19.15 -4.86 8.77
C LEU A 93 -19.73 -6.18 9.24
N ASP A 94 -19.85 -6.29 10.56
CA ASP A 94 -20.60 -7.33 11.26
C ASP A 94 -21.47 -6.68 12.35
N THR A 95 -22.57 -7.35 12.69
CA THR A 95 -23.57 -6.85 13.61
C THR A 95 -24.20 -7.97 14.43
N THR A 96 -24.57 -7.61 15.66
CA THR A 96 -25.43 -8.42 16.52
C THR A 96 -26.92 -8.04 16.41
N LYS A 97 -27.24 -6.94 15.69
CA LYS A 97 -28.59 -6.44 15.43
C LYS A 97 -29.21 -7.13 14.21
N ASP A 98 -30.55 -7.13 14.12
CA ASP A 98 -31.25 -7.79 13.02
C ASP A 98 -30.88 -7.20 11.65
N ARG A 99 -30.68 -5.88 11.57
CA ARG A 99 -30.23 -5.19 10.36
C ARG A 99 -29.44 -3.93 10.70
N VAL A 100 -28.38 -3.66 9.95
CA VAL A 100 -27.62 -2.42 10.01
C VAL A 100 -27.27 -1.94 8.60
N LYS A 101 -27.17 -0.62 8.42
CA LYS A 101 -26.80 0.05 7.18
C LYS A 101 -25.87 1.22 7.48
N TYR A 102 -24.78 1.33 6.74
CA TYR A 102 -23.86 2.47 6.74
C TYR A 102 -23.70 3.01 5.33
N CYS A 103 -23.62 4.34 5.21
CA CYS A 103 -23.29 5.02 3.97
C CYS A 103 -21.91 5.66 4.10
N TYR A 104 -21.14 5.62 3.02
CA TYR A 104 -19.78 6.17 3.01
C TYR A 104 -19.42 6.71 1.63
N LYS A 105 -18.44 7.60 1.57
CA LYS A 105 -17.80 8.05 0.33
C LYS A 105 -16.35 7.59 0.29
N THR A 106 -15.82 7.36 -0.90
CA THR A 106 -14.40 7.05 -1.11
C THR A 106 -13.73 8.22 -1.81
N ILE A 107 -12.56 8.63 -1.30
CA ILE A 107 -11.80 9.78 -1.79
C ILE A 107 -10.34 9.37 -1.95
N VAL A 108 -9.71 9.84 -3.01
CA VAL A 108 -8.25 9.84 -3.13
C VAL A 108 -7.75 11.22 -2.71
N ALA A 109 -7.03 11.29 -1.59
CA ALA A 109 -6.37 12.49 -1.13
C ALA A 109 -5.02 12.62 -1.84
N LEU A 110 -4.90 13.69 -2.63
CA LEU A 110 -3.71 14.10 -3.36
C LEU A 110 -2.95 15.16 -2.54
N PRO A 111 -1.70 15.49 -2.90
CA PRO A 111 -1.01 16.63 -2.33
C PRO A 111 -1.81 17.92 -2.48
N ASN A 112 -1.71 18.83 -1.50
CA ASN A 112 -2.40 20.13 -1.56
C ASN A 112 -1.77 21.09 -2.59
N GLU A 113 -0.53 20.83 -2.97
CA GLU A 113 0.23 21.61 -3.95
C GLU A 113 0.67 20.73 -5.11
N GLN A 114 0.88 21.34 -6.27
CA GLN A 114 1.33 20.62 -7.45
C GLN A 114 2.76 20.13 -7.23
N VAL A 115 2.94 18.81 -7.18
CA VAL A 115 4.27 18.19 -7.05
C VAL A 115 4.88 17.95 -8.44
N PHE A 116 4.19 17.21 -9.31
CA PHE A 116 4.72 16.83 -10.63
C PHE A 116 4.32 17.85 -11.70
N ALA A 117 5.10 17.89 -12.78
CA ALA A 117 4.82 18.72 -13.94
C ALA A 117 4.96 17.88 -15.21
N TYR A 118 4.23 18.27 -16.26
CA TYR A 118 4.39 17.67 -17.58
C TYR A 118 5.76 18.00 -18.15
N SER A 119 6.52 16.97 -18.55
CA SER A 119 7.72 17.17 -19.36
C SER A 119 7.36 17.52 -20.81
N VAL A 120 6.21 17.01 -21.27
CA VAL A 120 5.58 17.34 -22.55
C VAL A 120 4.08 17.49 -22.31
N VAL A 121 3.50 18.62 -22.76
CA VAL A 121 2.08 18.89 -22.60
C VAL A 121 1.24 17.77 -23.23
N GLY A 122 0.26 17.27 -22.48
CA GLY A 122 -0.65 16.20 -22.94
C GLY A 122 -0.09 14.78 -22.80
N LYS A 123 1.10 14.60 -22.23
CA LYS A 123 1.66 13.27 -21.89
C LYS A 123 1.67 13.07 -20.37
N PRO A 124 0.78 12.21 -19.82
CA PRO A 124 0.69 11.98 -18.38
C PRO A 124 2.00 11.47 -17.78
N GLU A 125 2.43 12.06 -16.67
CA GLU A 125 3.59 11.60 -15.89
C GLU A 125 3.13 10.79 -14.68
N LEU A 126 1.93 11.06 -14.16
CA LEU A 126 1.30 10.30 -13.09
C LEU A 126 -0.08 9.81 -13.52
N LEU A 127 -0.27 8.50 -13.43
CA LEU A 127 -1.53 7.83 -13.70
C LEU A 127 -2.10 7.20 -12.43
N LEU A 128 -3.40 7.33 -12.25
CA LEU A 128 -4.16 6.72 -11.16
C LEU A 128 -5.14 5.67 -11.70
N ASP A 129 -5.04 4.47 -11.15
CA ASP A 129 -6.10 3.46 -11.22
C ASP A 129 -6.74 3.31 -9.83
N VAL A 130 -8.06 3.20 -9.78
CA VAL A 130 -8.80 2.82 -8.57
C VAL A 130 -9.71 1.65 -8.90
N GLU A 131 -9.64 0.61 -8.08
CA GLU A 131 -10.41 -0.61 -8.22
C GLU A 131 -11.24 -0.87 -6.95
N TYR A 132 -12.41 -1.47 -7.14
CA TYR A 132 -13.38 -1.77 -6.10
C TYR A 132 -13.85 -3.22 -6.18
N ALA A 133 -13.89 -3.91 -5.03
CA ALA A 133 -14.45 -5.25 -4.89
C ALA A 133 -15.59 -5.22 -3.88
N SER A 134 -16.83 -5.33 -4.36
CA SER A 134 -18.03 -5.32 -3.51
C SER A 134 -18.21 -6.56 -2.65
N ASP A 135 -17.57 -7.68 -3.05
CA ASP A 135 -17.51 -8.95 -2.33
C ASP A 135 -16.18 -9.15 -1.58
N GLY A 136 -15.29 -8.16 -1.66
CA GLY A 136 -13.94 -8.20 -1.14
C GLY A 136 -12.94 -9.08 -1.90
N ILE A 137 -13.34 -9.64 -3.05
CA ILE A 137 -12.52 -10.57 -3.85
C ILE A 137 -12.33 -10.04 -5.27
N ASN A 138 -13.43 -9.78 -5.99
CA ASN A 138 -13.42 -9.47 -7.41
C ASN A 138 -13.33 -7.96 -7.64
N TYR A 139 -12.14 -7.49 -7.99
CA TYR A 139 -11.89 -6.07 -8.28
C TYR A 139 -12.41 -5.66 -9.66
N THR A 140 -13.13 -4.56 -9.68
CA THR A 140 -13.58 -3.86 -10.89
C THR A 140 -12.91 -2.49 -10.94
N LYS A 141 -12.40 -2.08 -12.11
CA LYS A 141 -11.86 -0.73 -12.29
C LYS A 141 -12.96 0.32 -12.21
N VAL A 142 -12.75 1.30 -11.34
CA VAL A 142 -13.63 2.46 -11.12
C VAL A 142 -13.02 3.72 -11.72
N ILE A 143 -11.73 3.92 -11.50
CA ILE A 143 -10.92 4.93 -12.21
C ILE A 143 -9.88 4.16 -13.01
N ASN A 144 -9.77 4.45 -14.31
CA ASN A 144 -8.84 3.78 -15.20
C ASN A 144 -7.86 4.80 -15.78
N GLN A 145 -6.58 4.66 -15.46
CA GLN A 145 -5.48 5.48 -15.97
C GLN A 145 -5.80 6.98 -16.02
N LYS A 146 -6.35 7.54 -14.94
CA LYS A 146 -6.62 8.97 -14.87
C LYS A 146 -5.31 9.72 -14.72
N ASP A 147 -5.09 10.70 -15.60
CA ASP A 147 -3.98 11.63 -15.45
C ASP A 147 -4.19 12.50 -14.21
N ILE A 148 -3.25 12.38 -13.25
CA ILE A 148 -3.23 13.18 -12.03
C ILE A 148 -1.95 14.02 -11.90
N THR A 149 -1.18 14.16 -12.98
CA THR A 149 0.15 14.80 -13.00
C THR A 149 0.18 16.16 -12.31
N THR A 150 -0.88 16.95 -12.51
CA THR A 150 -1.00 18.32 -11.99
C THR A 150 -2.14 18.49 -10.99
N LEU A 151 -2.87 17.41 -10.67
CA LEU A 151 -4.01 17.49 -9.78
C LEU A 151 -3.58 17.60 -8.32
N THR A 152 -4.35 18.37 -7.55
CA THR A 152 -4.15 18.61 -6.12
C THR A 152 -5.46 18.42 -5.35
N GLY A 153 -5.36 18.33 -4.02
CA GLY A 153 -6.50 18.29 -3.12
C GLY A 153 -7.20 16.93 -3.09
N GLN A 154 -8.53 16.92 -3.20
CA GLN A 154 -9.33 15.69 -3.07
C GLN A 154 -9.96 15.29 -4.40
N LEU A 155 -9.78 14.02 -4.77
CA LEU A 155 -10.44 13.42 -5.92
C LEU A 155 -11.51 12.44 -5.44
N PRO A 156 -12.81 12.76 -5.57
CA PRO A 156 -13.87 11.82 -5.23
C PRO A 156 -13.86 10.62 -6.19
N VAL A 157 -14.04 9.43 -5.63
CA VAL A 157 -14.17 8.20 -6.41
C VAL A 157 -15.64 7.96 -6.72
N VAL A 158 -16.02 8.22 -7.97
CA VAL A 158 -17.40 8.05 -8.46
C VAL A 158 -17.45 6.86 -9.40
N PHE A 159 -18.37 5.94 -9.15
CA PHE A 159 -18.58 4.76 -9.99
C PHE A 159 -20.04 4.68 -10.43
N ASN A 160 -20.32 4.54 -11.73
CA ASN A 160 -21.69 4.49 -12.26
C ASN A 160 -22.59 5.64 -11.76
N ASN A 161 -22.07 6.87 -11.70
CA ASN A 161 -22.73 8.06 -11.14
C ASN A 161 -23.10 7.95 -9.64
N ILE A 162 -22.46 7.05 -8.90
CA ILE A 162 -22.62 6.89 -7.46
C ILE A 162 -21.34 7.40 -6.79
N ASP A 163 -21.49 8.41 -5.91
CA ASP A 163 -20.44 8.96 -5.04
C ASP A 163 -20.63 8.56 -3.57
N LYS A 164 -21.75 7.89 -3.25
CA LYS A 164 -22.12 7.37 -1.93
C LYS A 164 -22.39 5.88 -2.00
N TYR A 165 -21.57 5.10 -1.32
CA TYR A 165 -21.66 3.65 -1.26
C TYR A 165 -22.40 3.23 0.00
N THR A 166 -23.02 2.06 -0.04
CA THR A 166 -23.72 1.48 1.10
C THR A 166 -23.08 0.15 1.48
N LEU A 167 -22.92 -0.06 2.78
CA LEU A 167 -22.59 -1.34 3.38
C LEU A 167 -23.74 -1.73 4.31
N SER A 168 -24.34 -2.88 4.09
CA SER A 168 -25.48 -3.36 4.87
C SER A 168 -25.33 -4.83 5.19
N THR A 169 -25.70 -5.21 6.40
CA THR A 169 -25.73 -6.62 6.81
C THR A 169 -26.82 -6.87 7.85
N THR A 170 -27.02 -8.14 8.17
CA THR A 170 -27.96 -8.64 9.18
C THR A 170 -27.21 -9.48 10.20
N LYS A 171 -27.86 -9.77 11.33
CA LYS A 171 -27.30 -10.60 12.40
C LYS A 171 -26.64 -11.88 11.87
N GLY A 172 -25.40 -12.12 12.30
CA GLY A 172 -24.64 -13.33 11.96
C GLY A 172 -24.11 -13.38 10.53
N LYS A 173 -24.19 -12.28 9.78
CA LYS A 173 -23.57 -12.14 8.45
C LYS A 173 -22.55 -11.02 8.49
N ALA A 174 -21.33 -11.33 8.06
CA ALA A 174 -20.30 -10.34 7.83
C ALA A 174 -20.28 -9.96 6.34
N VAL A 175 -20.02 -8.69 6.06
CA VAL A 175 -19.81 -8.17 4.70
C VAL A 175 -18.46 -7.48 4.64
N ASN A 176 -17.77 -7.69 3.53
CA ASN A 176 -16.47 -7.09 3.26
C ASN A 176 -16.50 -6.39 1.90
N GLN A 177 -16.04 -5.16 1.85
CA GLN A 177 -15.81 -4.39 0.64
C GLN A 177 -14.35 -3.95 0.62
N ARG A 178 -13.72 -3.96 -0.55
CA ARG A 178 -12.33 -3.55 -0.70
C ARG A 178 -12.14 -2.52 -1.79
N TRP A 179 -11.23 -1.61 -1.55
CA TRP A 179 -10.75 -0.63 -2.51
C TRP A 179 -9.24 -0.78 -2.67
N LYS A 180 -8.74 -0.49 -3.86
CA LYS A 180 -7.31 -0.51 -4.18
C LYS A 180 -7.02 0.66 -5.10
N ALA A 181 -6.03 1.47 -4.77
CA ALA A 181 -5.56 2.55 -5.62
C ALA A 181 -4.11 2.30 -6.01
N THR A 182 -3.83 2.39 -7.30
CA THR A 182 -2.49 2.22 -7.86
C THR A 182 -2.08 3.53 -8.50
N LEU A 183 -0.99 4.11 -7.99
CA LEU A 183 -0.35 5.27 -8.57
C LEU A 183 0.84 4.79 -9.40
N THR A 184 0.96 5.29 -10.63
CA THR A 184 2.07 4.94 -11.53
C THR A 184 2.71 6.22 -12.06
N PHE A 185 4.00 6.37 -11.80
CA PHE A 185 4.86 7.26 -12.56
C PHE A 185 5.19 6.62 -13.91
N VAL A 186 4.94 7.34 -14.99
CA VAL A 186 5.15 6.87 -16.36
C VAL A 186 6.52 7.37 -16.84
N TRP A 187 7.40 6.45 -17.16
CA TRP A 187 8.68 6.74 -17.80
C TRP A 187 8.55 6.71 -19.33
N TYR A 188 9.23 7.63 -19.98
CA TYR A 188 9.30 7.75 -21.42
C TYR A 188 10.76 7.72 -21.89
N ASP A 189 11.11 6.74 -22.72
CA ASP A 189 12.45 6.51 -23.26
C ASP A 189 13.00 7.67 -24.10
N ASN A 190 12.10 8.47 -24.68
CA ASN A 190 12.41 9.55 -25.62
C ASN A 190 12.09 10.95 -25.09
N ILE A 191 11.74 11.10 -23.81
CA ILE A 191 11.44 12.39 -23.20
C ILE A 191 12.37 12.63 -22.02
N ASN A 192 12.92 13.85 -21.97
CA ASN A 192 13.64 14.31 -20.79
C ASN A 192 12.63 14.68 -19.68
N GLN A 193 12.51 13.83 -18.66
CA GLN A 193 11.62 14.03 -17.52
C GLN A 193 12.33 14.57 -16.26
N TYR A 194 13.55 15.10 -16.38
CA TYR A 194 14.34 15.58 -15.24
C TYR A 194 13.69 16.73 -14.45
N ILE A 195 12.67 17.40 -15.00
CA ILE A 195 11.84 18.37 -14.25
C ILE A 195 11.17 17.74 -13.02
N ASN A 196 10.99 16.42 -13.01
CA ASN A 196 10.40 15.66 -11.93
C ASN A 196 11.43 14.94 -11.04
N ASN A 197 12.72 15.25 -11.20
CA ASN A 197 13.79 14.64 -10.41
C ASN A 197 13.75 15.04 -8.93
N ASN A 198 14.01 14.07 -8.05
CA ASN A 198 13.98 14.19 -6.59
C ASN A 198 12.63 14.66 -6.04
N LYS A 199 11.53 14.37 -6.75
CA LYS A 199 10.18 14.67 -6.29
C LYS A 199 9.57 13.45 -5.62
N THR A 200 8.82 13.72 -4.55
CA THR A 200 8.08 12.71 -3.82
C THR A 200 6.59 13.01 -3.89
N TYR A 201 5.80 12.06 -4.42
CA TYR A 201 4.35 12.14 -4.43
C TYR A 201 3.78 11.27 -3.31
N ARG A 202 2.91 11.86 -2.47
CA ARG A 202 2.15 11.14 -1.45
C ARG A 202 0.67 11.13 -1.84
N MET A 203 0.07 9.96 -1.80
CA MET A 203 -1.36 9.76 -2.07
C MET A 203 -1.98 8.87 -1.01
N GLU A 204 -3.18 9.21 -0.57
CA GLU A 204 -3.92 8.42 0.42
C GLU A 204 -5.28 8.02 -0.14
N LEU A 205 -5.71 6.79 0.13
CA LEU A 205 -7.06 6.32 -0.19
C LEU A 205 -7.89 6.32 1.09
N LYS A 206 -8.96 7.12 1.12
CA LYS A 206 -9.76 7.38 2.31
C LYS A 206 -11.22 7.02 2.09
N THR A 207 -11.88 6.70 3.20
CA THR A 207 -13.33 6.64 3.27
C THR A 207 -13.85 7.51 4.40
N GLU A 208 -14.98 8.14 4.14
CA GLU A 208 -15.67 9.01 5.08
C GLU A 208 -17.08 8.47 5.24
N VAL A 209 -17.48 8.19 6.48
CA VAL A 209 -18.87 7.84 6.80
C VAL A 209 -19.72 9.07 6.58
N VAL A 210 -20.84 8.91 5.88
CA VAL A 210 -21.79 9.97 5.60
C VAL A 210 -23.19 9.53 5.93
N ASP A 211 -24.09 10.50 6.04
CA ASP A 211 -25.50 10.20 6.19
C ASP A 211 -26.02 9.45 4.96
N CYS A 212 -26.71 8.35 5.27
CA CYS A 212 -27.75 7.79 4.42
C CYS A 212 -28.96 8.74 4.44
#